data_AF-A0A5D3BKA2-F1
#
_entry.id   AF-A0A5D3BKA2-F1
#
_cell.length_a   1.000
_cell.length_b   1.000
_cell.length_c   1.000
_cell.angle_alpha   90.00
_cell.angle_beta   90.00
_cell.angle_gamma   90.00
#
_symmetry.space_group_name_H-M   'P 1'
#
loop_
_entity.id
_entity.type
_entity.pdbx_description
1 polymer ?
#
loop_
_entity_poly.entity_id
_entity_poly.type
_entity_poly.pdbx_seq_one_letter_code
_entity_poly.pdbx_strand_id
1 'polypeptide(L)'
;MTVLKWLGFVSAVWVQAISGNNYTFSNYSDALKSLMNLTQLQLNNLSVAKDVGKAFGLLAGMASDRFPTWVILLIGSVEGLVGYGAQWLVMCIFLCMGGNSTTWMNTAVLVTCIRNFRKNRGPVSGILKGYVGLSTAIFTDLCFALFSSDPSSFLLMLSLVPFAVCLFAMFFLREIPTQITITAADTQQESNYFSVFNVLAVVVAVYLLCFDFIKNSGRLISQLYSMGLLILLGSPLIIPIYSFFKSWNSIRSRLDLEEPLVKEEAVTGAVKEETGEIAMIEQRAPVIGEEHTIFEAVRTIDFWVLFVSFLCGVGTGLAVMNNMGQIGLALGYADVSMFVSLTSIWGFFGRILSGTLSEHFLK
;
A
#
# COMPACT_ATOMS: atom_id res chain seq x y z
N MET A 1 5.94 23.05 -2.02
CA MET A 1 5.32 21.70 -1.90
C MET A 1 4.99 21.16 -3.30
N THR A 2 5.77 20.22 -3.80
CA THR A 2 5.69 19.77 -5.20
C THR A 2 4.44 18.93 -5.45
N VAL A 3 3.62 19.31 -6.45
CA VAL A 3 2.46 18.52 -6.95
C VAL A 3 2.83 17.05 -7.17
N LEU A 4 4.06 16.80 -7.63
CA LEU A 4 4.65 15.47 -7.83
C LEU A 4 4.69 14.64 -6.54
N LYS A 5 4.89 15.25 -5.37
CA LYS A 5 4.89 14.56 -4.06
C LYS A 5 3.53 13.95 -3.74
N TRP A 6 2.47 14.70 -3.98
CA TRP A 6 1.11 14.24 -3.77
C TRP A 6 0.64 13.28 -4.84
N LEU A 7 1.05 13.48 -6.09
CA LEU A 7 0.79 12.53 -7.18
C LEU A 7 1.47 11.18 -6.95
N GLY A 8 2.70 11.19 -6.42
CA GLY A 8 3.39 9.98 -5.96
C GLY A 8 2.64 9.29 -4.82
N PHE A 9 2.14 10.04 -3.83
CA PHE A 9 1.34 9.46 -2.74
C PHE A 9 0.01 8.85 -3.22
N VAL A 10 -0.70 9.49 -4.16
CA VAL A 10 -1.91 8.93 -4.78
C VAL A 10 -1.58 7.63 -5.53
N SER A 11 -0.48 7.61 -6.28
CA SER A 11 -0.02 6.40 -6.97
C SER A 11 0.30 5.27 -5.99
N ALA A 12 0.91 5.60 -4.84
CA ALA A 12 1.13 4.67 -3.74
C ALA A 12 -0.19 4.13 -3.15
N VAL A 13 -1.21 4.98 -2.96
CA VAL A 13 -2.55 4.55 -2.53
C VAL A 13 -3.14 3.54 -3.51
N TRP A 14 -3.03 3.78 -4.82
CA TRP A 14 -3.53 2.86 -5.85
C TRP A 14 -2.81 1.52 -5.84
N VAL A 15 -1.47 1.52 -5.73
CA VAL A 15 -0.70 0.27 -5.58
C VAL A 15 -1.16 -0.48 -4.32
N GLN A 16 -1.38 0.20 -3.19
CA GLN A 16 -1.83 -0.47 -1.97
C GLN A 16 -3.27 -0.99 -2.05
N ALA A 17 -4.13 -0.32 -2.82
CA ALA A 17 -5.49 -0.78 -3.08
C ALA A 17 -5.53 -2.09 -3.89
N ILE A 18 -4.42 -2.50 -4.53
CA ILE A 18 -4.32 -3.73 -5.32
C ILE A 18 -3.28 -4.73 -4.77
N SER A 19 -2.63 -4.45 -3.64
CA SER A 19 -1.50 -5.25 -3.12
C SER A 19 -1.86 -6.26 -2.01
N GLY A 20 -3.15 -6.47 -1.68
CA GLY A 20 -3.59 -7.51 -0.73
C GLY A 20 -4.18 -8.76 -1.38
N ASN A 21 -3.78 -9.06 -2.61
CA ASN A 21 -4.05 -10.33 -3.32
C ASN A 21 -3.64 -11.61 -2.54
N ASN A 22 -2.81 -11.50 -1.49
CA ASN A 22 -2.51 -12.62 -0.59
C ASN A 22 -3.70 -13.03 0.28
N TYR A 23 -4.55 -12.07 0.64
CA TYR A 23 -5.69 -12.29 1.54
C TYR A 23 -6.92 -12.81 0.79
N THR A 24 -6.86 -12.88 -0.54
CA THR A 24 -7.96 -13.31 -1.39
C THR A 24 -7.94 -14.80 -1.70
N PHE A 25 -7.06 -15.59 -1.06
CA PHE A 25 -6.95 -17.04 -1.31
C PHE A 25 -8.29 -17.76 -1.13
N SER A 26 -9.06 -17.38 -0.10
CA SER A 26 -10.39 -17.90 0.18
C SER A 26 -11.42 -17.67 -0.93
N ASN A 27 -11.24 -16.64 -1.77
CA ASN A 27 -12.16 -16.37 -2.88
C ASN A 27 -12.05 -17.39 -4.02
N TYR A 28 -10.93 -18.10 -4.15
CA TYR A 28 -10.70 -19.05 -5.25
C TYR A 28 -10.20 -20.43 -4.80
N SER A 29 -9.89 -20.61 -3.51
CA SER A 29 -9.32 -21.86 -2.97
C SER A 29 -10.21 -23.08 -3.20
N ASP A 30 -11.53 -22.92 -3.14
CA ASP A 30 -12.47 -24.03 -3.32
C ASP A 30 -12.56 -24.47 -4.78
N ALA A 31 -12.52 -23.51 -5.71
CA ALA A 31 -12.42 -23.80 -7.14
C ALA A 31 -11.08 -24.49 -7.46
N LEU A 32 -10.00 -24.04 -6.84
CA LEU A 32 -8.68 -24.65 -6.99
C LEU A 32 -8.67 -26.10 -6.47
N LYS A 33 -9.29 -26.33 -5.31
CA LYS A 33 -9.44 -27.65 -4.70
C LYS A 33 -10.20 -28.61 -5.62
N SER A 34 -11.31 -28.18 -6.20
CA SER A 34 -12.16 -29.02 -7.04
C SER A 34 -11.53 -29.30 -8.41
N LEU A 35 -10.99 -28.28 -9.09
CA LEU A 35 -10.34 -28.41 -10.40
C LEU A 35 -9.13 -29.35 -10.37
N MET A 36 -8.36 -29.32 -9.28
CA MET A 36 -7.13 -30.11 -9.15
C MET A 36 -7.28 -31.37 -8.30
N ASN A 37 -8.51 -31.68 -7.87
CA ASN A 37 -8.83 -32.83 -7.02
C ASN A 37 -7.94 -32.93 -5.76
N LEU A 38 -7.76 -31.82 -5.05
CA LEU A 38 -6.88 -31.71 -3.89
C LEU A 38 -7.58 -32.15 -2.61
N THR A 39 -6.82 -32.82 -1.73
CA THR A 39 -7.22 -33.02 -0.34
C THR A 39 -7.16 -31.71 0.44
N GLN A 40 -7.87 -31.66 1.57
CA GLN A 40 -7.84 -30.49 2.45
C GLN A 40 -6.42 -30.18 2.96
N LEU A 41 -5.65 -31.22 3.26
CA LEU A 41 -4.26 -31.08 3.69
C LEU A 41 -3.38 -30.47 2.59
N GLN A 42 -3.53 -30.91 1.34
CA GLN A 42 -2.79 -30.34 0.21
C GLN A 42 -3.16 -28.87 -0.03
N LEU A 43 -4.45 -28.52 0.02
CA LEU A 43 -4.88 -27.12 -0.13
C LEU A 43 -4.31 -26.23 0.99
N ASN A 44 -4.28 -26.72 2.22
CA ASN A 44 -3.71 -25.99 3.35
C ASN A 44 -2.19 -25.78 3.16
N ASN A 45 -1.48 -26.79 2.66
CA ASN A 45 -0.06 -26.64 2.32
C ASN A 45 0.18 -25.60 1.22
N LEU A 46 -0.71 -25.51 0.21
CA LEU A 46 -0.64 -24.46 -0.82
C LEU A 46 -0.85 -23.06 -0.22
N SER A 47 -1.81 -22.93 0.69
CA SER A 47 -2.03 -21.67 1.41
C SER A 47 -0.83 -21.27 2.26
N VAL A 48 -0.17 -22.24 2.90
CA VAL A 48 1.08 -22.00 3.65
C VAL A 48 2.20 -21.58 2.71
N ALA A 49 2.37 -22.24 1.56
CA ALA A 49 3.39 -21.87 0.57
C ALA A 49 3.23 -20.41 0.08
N LYS A 50 1.99 -19.98 -0.16
CA LYS A 50 1.64 -18.59 -0.47
C LYS A 50 2.09 -17.63 0.66
N ASP A 51 1.79 -17.95 1.91
CA ASP A 51 2.18 -17.11 3.06
C ASP A 51 3.69 -17.12 3.32
N VAL A 52 4.38 -18.23 3.06
CA VAL A 52 5.85 -18.32 3.09
C VAL A 52 6.47 -17.34 2.11
N GLY A 53 5.84 -17.13 0.95
CA GLY A 53 6.18 -16.06 0.01
C GLY A 53 6.34 -14.70 0.70
N LYS A 54 5.47 -14.37 1.66
CA LYS A 54 5.55 -13.10 2.40
C LYS A 54 6.75 -13.01 3.34
N ALA A 55 7.27 -14.14 3.81
CA ALA A 55 8.46 -14.16 4.66
C ALA A 55 9.73 -13.74 3.90
N PHE A 56 9.75 -13.91 2.57
CA PHE A 56 10.84 -13.43 1.71
C PHE A 56 10.85 -11.90 1.51
N GLY A 57 9.89 -11.17 2.10
CA GLY A 57 9.83 -9.70 2.04
C GLY A 57 11.05 -8.98 2.63
N LEU A 58 11.87 -9.66 3.44
CA LEU A 58 13.17 -9.15 3.88
C LEU A 58 14.08 -8.78 2.69
N LEU A 59 14.01 -9.56 1.60
CA LEU A 59 14.78 -9.29 0.37
C LEU A 59 14.34 -7.98 -0.29
N ALA A 60 13.04 -7.71 -0.32
CA ALA A 60 12.51 -6.43 -0.82
C ALA A 60 13.00 -5.26 0.04
N GLY A 61 13.04 -5.44 1.37
CA GLY A 61 13.59 -4.47 2.32
C GLY A 61 15.06 -4.14 2.01
N MET A 62 15.91 -5.17 1.92
CA MET A 62 17.33 -4.99 1.58
C MET A 62 17.52 -4.36 0.19
N ALA A 63 16.70 -4.75 -0.78
CA ALA A 63 16.73 -4.17 -2.12
C ALA A 63 16.35 -2.68 -2.12
N SER A 64 15.49 -2.24 -1.20
CA SER A 64 15.00 -0.85 -1.14
C SER A 64 16.04 0.19 -0.72
N ASP A 65 17.15 -0.26 -0.14
CA ASP A 65 18.28 0.61 0.18
C ASP A 65 19.25 0.75 -0.99
N ARG A 66 19.16 -0.13 -2.00
CA ARG A 66 20.14 -0.20 -3.10
C ARG A 66 19.54 0.09 -4.48
N PHE A 67 18.26 -0.18 -4.67
CA PHE A 67 17.58 0.01 -5.95
C PHE A 67 16.55 1.13 -5.87
N PRO A 68 16.31 1.86 -6.98
CA PRO A 68 15.28 2.88 -7.03
C PRO A 68 13.89 2.24 -6.98
N THR A 69 12.90 2.98 -6.46
CA THR A 69 11.51 2.53 -6.25
C THR A 69 10.89 1.84 -7.45
N TRP A 70 11.13 2.36 -8.67
CA TRP A 70 10.54 1.80 -9.89
C TRP A 70 11.03 0.37 -10.18
N VAL A 71 12.29 0.03 -9.85
CA VAL A 71 12.83 -1.33 -10.01
C VAL A 71 12.14 -2.29 -9.05
N ILE A 72 11.96 -1.87 -7.80
CA ILE A 72 11.31 -2.67 -6.76
C ILE A 72 9.85 -2.95 -7.14
N LEU A 73 9.14 -1.92 -7.62
CA LEU A 73 7.79 -2.09 -8.17
C LEU A 73 7.77 -3.03 -9.39
N LEU A 74 8.75 -2.93 -10.28
CA LEU A 74 8.82 -3.79 -11.46
C LEU A 74 8.98 -5.25 -11.08
N ILE A 75 9.91 -5.55 -10.16
CA ILE A 75 10.12 -6.90 -9.63
C ILE A 75 8.81 -7.42 -9.05
N GLY A 76 8.18 -6.68 -8.14
CA GLY A 76 6.90 -7.09 -7.54
C GLY A 76 5.79 -7.30 -8.57
N SER A 77 5.67 -6.42 -9.56
CA SER A 77 4.62 -6.51 -10.58
C SER A 77 4.79 -7.72 -11.52
N VAL A 78 6.03 -8.01 -11.95
CA VAL A 78 6.34 -9.17 -12.79
C VAL A 78 6.17 -10.46 -11.98
N GLU A 79 6.62 -10.46 -10.73
CA GLU A 79 6.46 -11.58 -9.81
C GLU A 79 4.97 -11.90 -9.58
N GLY A 80 4.13 -10.88 -9.41
CA GLY A 80 2.68 -11.04 -9.29
C GLY A 80 2.02 -11.53 -10.58
N LEU A 81 2.39 -10.93 -11.72
CA LEU A 81 1.89 -11.34 -13.04
C LEU A 81 2.15 -12.83 -13.27
N VAL A 82 3.38 -13.28 -13.06
CA VAL A 82 3.79 -14.68 -13.22
C VAL A 82 3.18 -15.57 -12.15
N GLY A 83 3.20 -15.16 -10.89
CA GLY A 83 2.70 -15.96 -9.76
C GLY A 83 1.20 -16.27 -9.88
N TYR A 84 0.37 -15.26 -10.14
CA TYR A 84 -1.08 -15.47 -10.32
C TYR A 84 -1.42 -15.96 -11.73
N GLY A 85 -0.68 -15.52 -12.74
CA GLY A 85 -0.94 -15.84 -14.14
C GLY A 85 -0.46 -17.22 -14.60
N ALA A 86 0.42 -17.89 -13.85
CA ALA A 86 0.90 -19.25 -14.18
C ALA A 86 0.54 -20.28 -13.11
N GLN A 87 -0.39 -19.96 -12.20
CA GLN A 87 -0.65 -20.81 -11.03
C GLN A 87 -1.05 -22.25 -11.42
N TRP A 88 -1.74 -22.45 -12.55
CA TRP A 88 -2.22 -23.77 -13.01
C TRP A 88 -1.11 -24.76 -13.42
N LEU A 89 0.15 -24.31 -13.56
CA LEU A 89 1.27 -25.17 -13.97
C LEU A 89 2.04 -25.78 -12.79
N VAL A 90 2.51 -24.95 -11.85
CA VAL A 90 3.35 -25.36 -10.70
C VAL A 90 2.96 -24.59 -9.43
N MET A 91 1.92 -25.10 -8.76
CA MET A 91 1.16 -24.39 -7.73
C MET A 91 1.99 -23.80 -6.59
N CYS A 92 2.86 -24.58 -5.92
CA CYS A 92 3.56 -24.10 -4.71
C CYS A 92 4.50 -22.93 -5.00
N ILE A 93 5.27 -23.03 -6.09
CA ILE A 93 6.27 -22.02 -6.46
C ILE A 93 5.55 -20.76 -6.94
N PHE A 94 4.55 -20.89 -7.80
CA PHE A 94 3.81 -19.74 -8.32
C PHE A 94 2.94 -19.06 -7.24
N LEU A 95 2.36 -19.80 -6.30
CA LEU A 95 1.67 -19.20 -5.15
C LEU A 95 2.62 -18.51 -4.20
N CYS A 96 3.80 -19.09 -3.94
CA CYS A 96 4.85 -18.44 -3.15
C CYS A 96 5.31 -17.14 -3.83
N MET A 97 5.53 -17.18 -5.15
CA MET A 97 5.90 -16.04 -5.98
C MET A 97 4.81 -14.95 -5.96
N GLY A 98 3.56 -15.33 -6.19
CA GLY A 98 2.41 -14.43 -6.07
C GLY A 98 2.29 -13.82 -4.67
N GLY A 99 2.56 -14.61 -3.63
CA GLY A 99 2.58 -14.12 -2.26
C GLY A 99 3.70 -13.11 -2.00
N ASN A 100 4.91 -13.39 -2.49
CA ASN A 100 6.07 -12.53 -2.34
C ASN A 100 5.91 -11.20 -3.09
N SER A 101 5.21 -11.19 -4.24
CA SER A 101 4.95 -9.99 -5.05
C SER A 101 4.42 -8.80 -4.23
N THR A 102 3.55 -9.08 -3.27
CA THR A 102 2.98 -8.05 -2.39
C THR A 102 4.00 -7.38 -1.51
N THR A 103 5.03 -8.11 -1.09
CA THR A 103 6.04 -7.58 -0.18
C THR A 103 6.92 -6.57 -0.90
N TRP A 104 7.24 -6.83 -2.18
CA TRP A 104 7.91 -5.89 -3.06
C TRP A 104 7.09 -4.61 -3.26
N MET A 105 5.80 -4.74 -3.61
CA MET A 105 4.91 -3.60 -3.78
C MET A 105 4.76 -2.78 -2.49
N ASN A 106 4.50 -3.45 -1.37
CA ASN A 106 4.37 -2.82 -0.06
C ASN A 106 5.65 -2.10 0.37
N THR A 107 6.81 -2.73 0.17
CA THR A 107 8.11 -2.15 0.53
C THR A 107 8.40 -0.93 -0.32
N ALA A 108 8.25 -1.03 -1.65
CA ALA A 108 8.48 0.08 -2.56
C ALA A 108 7.64 1.31 -2.16
N VAL A 109 6.35 1.09 -1.89
CA VAL A 109 5.41 2.16 -1.51
C VAL A 109 5.72 2.74 -0.14
N LEU A 110 5.86 1.90 0.89
CA LEU A 110 6.03 2.38 2.26
C LEU A 110 7.37 3.08 2.46
N VAL A 111 8.47 2.51 1.96
CA VAL A 111 9.81 3.10 2.12
C VAL A 111 9.88 4.45 1.43
N THR A 112 9.44 4.54 0.18
CA THR A 112 9.45 5.80 -0.57
C THR A 112 8.53 6.85 0.03
N CYS A 113 7.32 6.48 0.47
CA CYS A 113 6.40 7.45 1.08
C CYS A 113 6.88 7.92 2.47
N ILE A 114 7.43 7.04 3.31
CA ILE A 114 7.99 7.44 4.61
C ILE A 114 9.21 8.35 4.42
N ARG A 115 10.07 8.08 3.43
CA ARG A 115 11.17 8.97 3.05
C ARG A 115 10.68 10.33 2.54
N ASN A 116 9.59 10.36 1.78
CA ASN A 116 8.99 11.60 1.28
C ASN A 116 8.29 12.42 2.39
N PHE A 117 7.74 11.78 3.42
CA PHE A 117 6.92 12.40 4.47
C PHE A 117 7.46 12.12 5.88
N ARG A 118 8.73 12.46 6.12
CA ARG A 118 9.45 12.13 7.36
C ARG A 118 8.82 12.64 8.66
N LYS A 119 8.04 13.73 8.61
CA LYS A 119 7.36 14.32 9.79
C LYS A 119 5.97 13.73 10.07
N ASN A 120 5.36 13.03 9.11
CA ASN A 120 4.00 12.49 9.22
C ASN A 120 4.00 10.98 8.94
N ARG A 121 4.95 10.25 9.53
CA ARG A 121 5.17 8.81 9.25
C ARG A 121 3.98 7.95 9.68
N GLY A 122 3.32 8.29 10.79
CA GLY A 122 2.16 7.57 11.30
C GLY A 122 0.98 7.59 10.32
N PRO A 123 0.45 8.76 9.93
CA PRO A 123 -0.62 8.87 8.95
C PRO A 123 -0.29 8.21 7.60
N VAL A 124 0.93 8.38 7.11
CA VAL A 124 1.40 7.76 5.84
C VAL A 124 1.30 6.25 5.91
N SER A 125 1.90 5.64 6.93
CA SER A 125 1.87 4.19 7.13
C SER A 125 0.44 3.68 7.35
N GLY A 126 -0.35 4.39 8.17
CA GLY A 126 -1.73 4.04 8.49
C GLY A 126 -2.62 4.01 7.25
N ILE A 127 -2.61 5.08 6.45
CA ILE A 127 -3.43 5.19 5.22
C ILE A 127 -3.00 4.13 4.20
N LEU A 128 -1.70 4.03 3.91
CA LEU A 128 -1.18 3.09 2.92
C LEU A 128 -1.46 1.64 3.31
N LYS A 129 -1.16 1.25 4.56
CA LYS A 129 -1.50 -0.09 5.04
C LYS A 129 -3.02 -0.30 5.15
N GLY A 130 -3.78 0.76 5.43
CA GLY A 130 -5.24 0.75 5.37
C GLY A 130 -5.73 0.26 4.00
N TYR A 131 -5.26 0.85 2.91
CA TYR A 131 -5.64 0.43 1.56
C TYR A 131 -5.25 -1.01 1.23
N VAL A 132 -4.12 -1.52 1.75
CA VAL A 132 -3.82 -2.96 1.71
C VAL A 132 -4.91 -3.77 2.40
N GLY A 133 -5.37 -3.29 3.55
CA GLY A 133 -6.51 -3.85 4.27
C GLY A 133 -7.80 -3.89 3.45
N LEU A 134 -8.11 -2.84 2.68
CA LEU A 134 -9.31 -2.75 1.82
C LEU A 134 -9.19 -3.51 0.50
N SER A 135 -7.98 -3.80 0.03
CA SER A 135 -7.76 -4.37 -1.31
C SER A 135 -8.50 -5.68 -1.57
N THR A 136 -8.64 -6.55 -0.56
CA THR A 136 -9.39 -7.81 -0.67
C THR A 136 -10.86 -7.56 -0.95
N ALA A 137 -11.49 -6.62 -0.22
CA ALA A 137 -12.86 -6.20 -0.45
C ALA A 137 -13.02 -5.57 -1.84
N ILE A 138 -12.09 -4.69 -2.23
CA ILE A 138 -12.07 -4.05 -3.57
C ILE A 138 -12.07 -5.12 -4.68
N PHE A 139 -11.17 -6.11 -4.62
CA PHE A 139 -11.15 -7.19 -5.61
C PHE A 139 -12.42 -8.06 -5.56
N THR A 140 -12.88 -8.43 -4.38
CA THR A 140 -14.08 -9.26 -4.21
C THR A 140 -15.31 -8.61 -4.83
N ASP A 141 -15.51 -7.31 -4.56
CA ASP A 141 -16.65 -6.56 -5.03
C ASP A 141 -16.59 -6.24 -6.52
N LEU A 142 -15.43 -5.84 -7.02
CA LEU A 142 -15.24 -5.60 -8.45
C LEU A 142 -15.44 -6.88 -9.25
N CYS A 143 -14.95 -8.03 -8.76
CA CYS A 143 -15.14 -9.30 -9.44
C CYS A 143 -16.61 -9.72 -9.47
N PHE A 144 -17.32 -9.59 -8.35
CA PHE A 144 -18.74 -9.87 -8.33
C PHE A 144 -19.50 -8.96 -9.31
N ALA A 145 -19.21 -7.66 -9.29
CA ALA A 145 -19.93 -6.68 -10.08
C ALA A 145 -19.65 -6.78 -11.59
N LEU A 146 -18.43 -7.12 -11.98
CA LEU A 146 -17.99 -7.13 -13.39
C LEU A 146 -18.01 -8.53 -14.02
N PHE A 147 -17.68 -9.56 -13.24
CA PHE A 147 -17.42 -10.93 -13.71
C PHE A 147 -18.26 -12.00 -13.01
N SER A 148 -19.29 -11.60 -12.26
CA SER A 148 -20.21 -12.53 -11.58
C SER A 148 -19.52 -13.56 -10.69
N SER A 149 -18.42 -13.16 -10.03
CA SER A 149 -17.63 -14.00 -9.10
C SER A 149 -17.01 -15.26 -9.73
N ASP A 150 -16.71 -15.25 -11.02
CA ASP A 150 -15.96 -16.35 -11.64
C ASP A 150 -14.51 -16.43 -11.13
N PRO A 151 -14.05 -17.59 -10.59
CA PRO A 151 -12.69 -17.74 -10.07
C PRO A 151 -11.58 -17.50 -11.09
N SER A 152 -11.77 -17.88 -12.35
CA SER A 152 -10.78 -17.67 -13.40
C SER A 152 -10.61 -16.17 -13.72
N SER A 153 -11.73 -15.45 -13.82
CA SER A 153 -11.75 -14.00 -13.99
C SER A 153 -11.15 -13.27 -12.78
N PHE A 154 -11.39 -13.77 -11.56
CA PHE A 154 -10.78 -13.25 -10.34
C PHE A 154 -9.25 -13.33 -10.38
N LEU A 155 -8.71 -14.50 -10.77
CA LEU A 155 -7.25 -14.71 -10.88
C LEU A 155 -6.62 -13.86 -11.98
N LEU A 156 -7.32 -13.71 -13.11
CA LEU A 156 -6.88 -12.84 -14.20
C LEU A 156 -6.79 -11.38 -13.72
N MET A 157 -7.78 -10.93 -12.95
CA MET A 157 -7.76 -9.60 -12.33
C MET A 157 -6.59 -9.45 -11.34
N LEU A 158 -6.31 -10.45 -10.50
CA LEU A 158 -5.16 -10.46 -9.59
C LEU A 158 -3.81 -10.46 -10.31
N SER A 159 -3.76 -10.94 -11.54
CA SER A 159 -2.54 -10.98 -12.36
C SER A 159 -2.34 -9.66 -13.12
N LEU A 160 -3.36 -9.19 -13.84
CA LEU A 160 -3.22 -8.05 -14.77
C LEU A 160 -3.39 -6.69 -14.10
N VAL A 161 -4.32 -6.54 -13.14
CA VAL A 161 -4.60 -5.24 -12.52
C VAL A 161 -3.39 -4.75 -11.71
N PRO A 162 -2.80 -5.57 -10.81
CA PRO A 162 -1.56 -5.18 -10.12
C PRO A 162 -0.42 -4.82 -11.07
N PHE A 163 -0.25 -5.58 -12.14
CA PHE A 163 0.77 -5.32 -13.14
C PHE A 163 0.59 -3.94 -13.80
N ALA A 164 -0.60 -3.65 -14.31
CA ALA A 164 -0.92 -2.38 -14.95
C ALA A 164 -0.79 -1.18 -13.99
N VAL A 165 -1.31 -1.29 -12.77
CA VAL A 165 -1.22 -0.23 -11.76
C VAL A 165 0.22 0.03 -11.35
N CYS A 166 1.04 -1.02 -11.20
CA CYS A 166 2.47 -0.86 -10.88
C CYS A 166 3.24 -0.18 -12.02
N LEU A 167 3.00 -0.57 -13.28
CA LEU A 167 3.63 0.08 -14.44
C LEU A 167 3.31 1.57 -14.49
N PHE A 168 2.05 1.94 -14.21
CA PHE A 168 1.67 3.34 -14.08
C PHE A 168 2.38 4.03 -12.90
N ALA A 169 2.42 3.38 -11.73
CA ALA A 169 3.02 3.94 -10.53
C ALA A 169 4.53 4.18 -10.65
N MET A 170 5.25 3.42 -11.48
CA MET A 170 6.70 3.62 -11.73
C MET A 170 7.05 5.03 -12.22
N PHE A 171 6.13 5.71 -12.90
CA PHE A 171 6.36 7.06 -13.41
C PHE A 171 6.26 8.12 -12.32
N PHE A 172 5.31 7.96 -11.39
CA PHE A 172 4.93 8.99 -10.42
C PHE A 172 5.45 8.74 -9.01
N LEU A 173 5.61 7.48 -8.62
CA LEU A 173 6.14 7.11 -7.30
C LEU A 173 7.67 7.17 -7.32
N ARG A 174 8.20 8.33 -6.93
CA ARG A 174 9.63 8.56 -6.81
C ARG A 174 9.95 9.17 -5.45
N GLU A 175 11.15 8.88 -4.97
CA GLU A 175 11.73 9.60 -3.85
C GLU A 175 12.03 11.03 -4.28
N ILE A 176 11.57 11.99 -3.48
CA ILE A 176 11.73 13.41 -3.76
C ILE A 176 12.80 13.95 -2.81
N PRO A 177 13.84 14.63 -3.33
CA PRO A 177 14.91 15.17 -2.50
C PRO A 177 14.33 16.13 -1.46
N THR A 178 14.84 16.01 -0.23
CA THR A 178 14.36 16.78 0.92
C THR A 178 14.57 18.27 0.67
N GLN A 179 13.50 19.06 0.78
CA GLN A 179 13.63 20.52 0.75
C GLN A 179 14.30 20.98 2.05
N ILE A 180 15.39 21.75 1.94
CA ILE A 180 16.27 22.16 3.04
C ILE A 180 15.56 23.04 4.10
N THR A 181 14.36 23.55 3.79
CA THR A 181 13.57 24.37 4.72
C THR A 181 12.10 23.99 4.66
N ILE A 182 11.61 23.20 5.63
CA ILE A 182 10.19 22.88 5.81
C ILE A 182 9.65 23.77 6.94
N THR A 183 8.77 24.71 6.63
CA THR A 183 8.16 25.58 7.64
C THR A 183 7.12 24.83 8.49
N ALA A 184 6.77 25.38 9.65
CA ALA A 184 5.67 24.85 10.47
C ALA A 184 4.33 24.88 9.70
N ALA A 185 4.11 25.92 8.89
CA ALA A 185 2.95 26.05 8.03
C ALA A 185 2.87 24.94 6.97
N ASP A 186 4.00 24.59 6.33
CA ASP A 186 4.05 23.47 5.39
C ASP A 186 3.70 22.15 6.07
N THR A 187 4.22 21.94 7.28
CA THR A 187 3.98 20.72 8.07
C THR A 187 2.49 20.58 8.42
N GLN A 188 1.85 21.66 8.86
CA GLN A 188 0.42 21.69 9.15
C GLN A 188 -0.43 21.47 7.88
N GLN A 189 -0.02 22.04 6.74
CA GLN A 189 -0.70 21.82 5.47
C GLN A 189 -0.61 20.35 5.03
N GLU A 190 0.54 19.67 5.22
CA GLU A 190 0.64 18.23 4.95
C GLU A 190 -0.34 17.43 5.82
N SER A 191 -0.40 17.74 7.12
CA SER A 191 -1.29 17.09 8.07
C SER A 191 -2.76 17.23 7.67
N ASN A 192 -3.16 18.43 7.24
CA ASN A 192 -4.52 18.68 6.74
C ASN A 192 -4.82 17.83 5.49
N TYR A 193 -3.87 17.70 4.55
CA TYR A 193 -4.05 16.83 3.38
C TYR A 193 -4.14 15.35 3.76
N PHE A 194 -3.35 14.88 4.72
CA PHE A 194 -3.48 13.51 5.25
C PHE A 194 -4.83 13.26 5.91
N SER A 195 -5.39 14.26 6.61
CA SER A 195 -6.75 14.17 7.16
C SER A 195 -7.78 13.96 6.06
N VAL A 196 -7.66 14.68 4.92
CA VAL A 196 -8.53 14.47 3.75
C VAL A 196 -8.37 13.06 3.17
N PHE A 197 -7.13 12.56 2.98
CA PHE A 197 -6.91 11.18 2.54
C PHE A 197 -7.54 10.15 3.48
N ASN A 198 -7.45 10.38 4.79
CA ASN A 198 -8.02 9.49 5.79
C ASN A 198 -9.55 9.46 5.70
N VAL A 199 -10.19 10.64 5.60
CA VAL A 199 -11.64 10.74 5.38
C VAL A 199 -12.06 10.01 4.10
N LEU A 200 -11.35 10.23 2.99
CA LEU A 200 -11.63 9.52 1.73
C LEU A 200 -11.49 8.00 1.88
N ALA A 201 -10.47 7.53 2.60
CA ALA A 201 -10.28 6.10 2.85
C ALA A 201 -11.42 5.50 3.70
N VAL A 202 -11.91 6.22 4.70
CA VAL A 202 -13.09 5.82 5.48
C VAL A 202 -14.35 5.77 4.62
N VAL A 203 -14.54 6.75 3.72
CA VAL A 203 -15.65 6.74 2.76
C VAL A 203 -15.57 5.51 1.84
N VAL A 204 -14.38 5.14 1.35
CA VAL A 204 -14.17 3.89 0.58
C VAL A 204 -14.57 2.67 1.39
N ALA A 205 -14.12 2.59 2.65
CA ALA A 205 -14.43 1.46 3.53
C ALA A 205 -15.93 1.31 3.79
N VAL A 206 -16.62 2.42 4.08
CA VAL A 206 -18.08 2.43 4.29
C VAL A 206 -18.82 2.10 3.00
N TYR A 207 -18.35 2.59 1.85
CA TYR A 207 -18.93 2.29 0.56
C TYR A 207 -18.89 0.78 0.27
N LEU A 208 -17.72 0.15 0.42
CA LEU A 208 -17.51 -1.31 0.35
C LEU A 208 -18.45 -2.06 1.30
N LEU A 209 -18.52 -1.60 2.55
CA LEU A 209 -19.40 -2.21 3.56
C LEU A 209 -20.87 -2.16 3.15
N CYS A 210 -21.34 -1.04 2.61
CA CYS A 210 -22.73 -0.90 2.17
C CYS A 210 -23.07 -1.86 1.02
N PHE A 211 -22.12 -2.14 0.13
CA PHE A 211 -22.36 -3.05 -0.99
C PHE A 211 -22.49 -4.49 -0.56
N ASP A 212 -21.71 -4.92 0.42
CA ASP A 212 -21.83 -6.27 0.98
C ASP A 212 -23.27 -6.57 1.42
N PHE A 213 -24.05 -5.57 1.85
CA PHE A 213 -25.47 -5.71 2.21
C PHE A 213 -26.44 -5.60 1.03
N ILE A 214 -26.09 -4.89 -0.05
CA ILE A 214 -26.99 -4.56 -1.18
C ILE A 214 -26.72 -5.45 -2.42
N LYS A 215 -25.62 -6.21 -2.41
CA LYS A 215 -25.03 -6.99 -3.50
C LYS A 215 -26.01 -7.77 -4.38
N ASN A 216 -27.14 -8.23 -3.85
CA ASN A 216 -28.13 -9.05 -4.55
C ASN A 216 -29.26 -8.28 -5.27
N SER A 217 -29.08 -6.97 -5.52
CA SER A 217 -30.15 -6.11 -6.07
C SER A 217 -30.22 -6.07 -7.62
N GLY A 218 -29.44 -6.89 -8.32
CA GLY A 218 -29.46 -7.03 -9.78
C GLY A 218 -28.26 -6.39 -10.51
N ARG A 219 -28.00 -6.85 -11.74
CA ARG A 219 -26.76 -6.57 -12.50
C ARG A 219 -26.48 -5.07 -12.72
N LEU A 220 -27.51 -4.28 -13.02
CA LEU A 220 -27.36 -2.83 -13.23
C LEU A 220 -26.89 -2.12 -11.97
N ILE A 221 -27.41 -2.51 -10.80
CA ILE A 221 -27.03 -1.91 -9.52
C ILE A 221 -25.58 -2.27 -9.19
N SER A 222 -25.16 -3.52 -9.44
CA SER A 222 -23.76 -3.93 -9.27
C SER A 222 -22.81 -3.17 -10.20
N GLN A 223 -23.20 -2.90 -11.45
CA GLN A 223 -22.39 -2.12 -12.39
C GLN A 223 -22.28 -0.64 -11.98
N LEU A 224 -23.40 -0.01 -11.60
CA LEU A 224 -23.41 1.36 -11.07
C LEU A 224 -22.53 1.47 -9.82
N TYR A 225 -22.58 0.47 -8.95
CA TYR A 225 -21.75 0.40 -7.76
C TYR A 225 -20.26 0.29 -8.11
N SER A 226 -19.89 -0.60 -9.04
CA SER A 226 -18.50 -0.72 -9.51
C SER A 226 -17.97 0.60 -10.09
N MET A 227 -18.79 1.31 -10.88
CA MET A 227 -18.43 2.64 -11.37
C MET A 227 -18.23 3.65 -10.22
N GLY A 228 -19.12 3.64 -9.22
CA GLY A 228 -18.99 4.48 -8.04
C GLY A 228 -17.71 4.17 -7.23
N LEU A 229 -17.36 2.89 -7.08
CA LEU A 229 -16.11 2.47 -6.42
C LEU A 229 -14.89 2.97 -7.19
N LEU A 230 -14.86 2.84 -8.51
CA LEU A 230 -13.74 3.32 -9.34
C LEU A 230 -13.58 4.85 -9.26
N ILE A 231 -14.69 5.60 -9.26
CA ILE A 231 -14.68 7.05 -9.05
C ILE A 231 -14.10 7.38 -7.67
N LEU A 232 -14.52 6.65 -6.64
CA LEU A 232 -14.07 6.88 -5.28
C LEU A 232 -12.59 6.54 -5.09
N LEU A 233 -12.09 5.49 -5.75
CA LEU A 233 -10.65 5.16 -5.80
C LEU A 233 -9.85 6.23 -6.58
N GLY A 234 -10.47 6.93 -7.53
CA GLY A 234 -9.88 8.08 -8.23
C GLY A 234 -9.91 9.40 -7.44
N SER A 235 -10.79 9.52 -6.45
CA SER A 235 -10.98 10.74 -5.63
C SER A 235 -9.72 11.29 -4.92
N PRO A 236 -8.71 10.49 -4.53
CA PRO A 236 -7.51 11.03 -3.90
C PRO A 236 -6.71 12.00 -4.81
N LEU A 237 -6.97 12.02 -6.12
CA LEU A 237 -6.43 13.01 -7.06
C LEU A 237 -6.86 14.45 -6.78
N ILE A 238 -7.94 14.67 -6.00
CA ILE A 238 -8.41 16.02 -5.63
C ILE A 238 -7.28 16.82 -4.97
N ILE A 239 -6.41 16.18 -4.19
CA ILE A 239 -5.32 16.84 -3.46
C ILE A 239 -4.20 17.36 -4.39
N PRO A 240 -3.58 16.54 -5.27
CA PRO A 240 -2.61 17.05 -6.22
C PRO A 240 -3.22 18.10 -7.16
N ILE A 241 -4.47 17.92 -7.62
CA ILE A 241 -5.18 18.90 -8.46
C ILE A 241 -5.34 20.24 -7.72
N TYR A 242 -5.84 20.22 -6.48
CA TYR A 242 -5.98 21.41 -5.65
C TYR A 242 -4.62 22.10 -5.41
N SER A 243 -3.57 21.31 -5.13
CA SER A 243 -2.23 21.84 -4.91
C SER A 243 -1.65 22.50 -6.17
N PHE A 244 -1.95 21.95 -7.36
CA PHE A 244 -1.57 22.52 -8.64
C PHE A 244 -2.24 23.87 -8.89
N PHE A 245 -3.57 23.95 -8.72
CA PHE A 245 -4.30 25.21 -8.88
C PHE A 245 -3.88 26.27 -7.86
N LYS A 246 -3.63 25.89 -6.60
CA LYS A 246 -3.12 26.80 -5.58
C LYS A 246 -1.74 27.36 -5.97
N SER A 247 -0.84 26.50 -6.46
CA SER A 247 0.48 26.91 -6.94
C SER A 247 0.40 27.82 -8.16
N TRP A 248 -0.47 27.48 -9.12
CA TRP A 248 -0.70 28.26 -10.33
C TRP A 248 -1.22 29.67 -10.00
N ASN A 249 -2.21 29.76 -9.11
CA ASN A 249 -2.79 31.04 -8.73
C ASN A 249 -1.79 31.92 -7.95
N SER A 250 -0.91 31.31 -7.15
CA SER A 250 0.18 32.04 -6.47
C SER A 250 1.23 32.57 -7.45
N ILE A 251 1.56 31.82 -8.50
CA ILE A 251 2.47 32.28 -9.56
C ILE A 251 1.82 33.43 -10.33
N ARG A 252 0.55 33.28 -10.72
CA ARG A 252 -0.22 34.33 -11.39
C ARG A 252 -0.28 35.61 -10.57
N SER A 253 -0.58 35.52 -9.27
CA SER A 253 -0.62 36.70 -8.39
C SER A 253 0.74 37.39 -8.23
N ARG A 254 1.86 36.66 -8.37
CA ARG A 254 3.20 37.26 -8.35
C ARG A 254 3.52 37.97 -9.66
N LEU A 255 3.13 37.37 -10.79
CA LEU A 255 3.27 37.96 -12.12
C LEU A 255 2.41 39.23 -12.28
N ASP A 256 1.24 39.28 -11.63
CA ASP A 256 0.37 40.47 -11.63
C ASP A 256 0.89 41.61 -10.71
N LEU A 257 1.88 41.35 -9.85
CA LEU A 257 2.47 42.32 -8.91
C LEU A 257 3.84 42.88 -9.37
N GLU A 258 4.47 42.31 -10.39
CA GLU A 258 5.75 42.79 -10.93
C GLU A 258 5.56 43.56 -12.25
N GLU A 259 5.43 44.89 -12.16
CA GLU A 259 5.89 45.81 -13.22
C GLU A 259 7.43 45.88 -13.19
N PRO A 260 8.11 46.05 -14.35
CA PRO A 260 9.53 45.74 -14.48
C PRO A 260 10.39 46.89 -13.94
N LEU A 261 10.74 46.85 -12.66
CA LEU A 261 11.86 47.64 -12.14
C LEU A 261 13.09 46.74 -12.05
N VAL A 262 13.89 46.83 -13.12
CA VAL A 262 15.29 46.44 -13.16
C VAL A 262 15.98 46.94 -11.89
N LYS A 263 16.41 46.00 -11.05
CA LYS A 263 17.54 46.19 -10.14
C LYS A 263 18.48 45.00 -10.27
N GLU A 264 19.41 45.19 -11.20
CA GLU A 264 20.75 44.67 -11.08
C GLU A 264 21.33 45.16 -9.74
N GLU A 265 21.50 44.26 -8.78
CA GLU A 265 22.50 44.45 -7.73
C GLU A 265 23.36 43.19 -7.67
N ALA A 266 24.55 43.34 -8.27
CA ALA A 266 25.68 42.49 -8.04
C ALA A 266 26.04 42.52 -6.54
N VAL A 267 26.04 41.35 -5.90
CA VAL A 267 26.83 41.13 -4.69
C VAL A 267 27.66 39.88 -4.91
N THR A 268 28.91 40.12 -5.29
CA THR A 268 30.05 39.24 -5.09
C THR A 268 30.15 38.87 -3.60
N GLY A 269 29.81 37.64 -3.26
CA GLY A 269 30.07 37.04 -1.95
C GLY A 269 30.98 35.84 -2.12
N ALA A 270 32.22 35.97 -1.64
CA ALA A 270 33.25 34.94 -1.68
C ALA A 270 32.75 33.60 -1.12
N VAL A 271 32.91 32.53 -1.90
CA VAL A 271 32.80 31.16 -1.42
C VAL A 271 34.02 30.89 -0.53
N LYS A 272 33.83 30.85 0.78
CA LYS A 272 34.78 30.23 1.69
C LYS A 272 34.60 28.72 1.61
N GLU A 273 35.59 28.04 1.04
CA GLU A 273 35.83 26.62 1.29
C GLU A 273 36.20 26.47 2.77
N GLU A 274 35.27 25.98 3.59
CA GLU A 274 35.61 25.34 4.85
C GLU A 274 35.72 23.84 4.60
N THR A 275 36.96 23.40 4.48
CA THR A 275 37.40 22.01 4.59
C THR A 275 37.06 21.52 6.00
N GLY A 276 35.86 20.96 6.17
CA GLY A 276 35.43 20.33 7.40
C GLY A 276 36.11 18.96 7.57
N GLU A 277 36.94 18.87 8.61
CA GLU A 277 37.61 17.66 9.07
C GLU A 277 36.67 16.45 9.13
N ILE A 278 37.15 15.32 8.62
CA ILE A 278 36.52 14.01 8.79
C ILE A 278 36.69 13.61 10.27
N ALA A 279 35.78 14.06 11.12
CA ALA A 279 35.61 13.50 12.45
C ALA A 279 35.07 12.07 12.27
N MET A 280 35.89 11.07 12.64
CA MET A 280 35.46 9.68 12.70
C MET A 280 34.27 9.59 13.66
N ILE A 281 33.06 9.42 13.12
CA ILE A 281 31.85 9.18 13.89
C ILE A 281 32.03 7.80 14.53
N GLU A 282 32.38 7.81 15.80
CA GLU A 282 32.28 6.65 16.68
C GLU A 282 30.85 6.11 16.51
N GLN A 283 30.71 4.87 16.03
CA GLN A 283 29.42 4.21 15.81
C GLN A 283 28.71 4.04 17.16
N ARG A 284 28.04 5.10 17.59
CA ARG A 284 27.13 5.06 18.72
C ARG A 284 25.95 4.17 18.33
N ALA A 285 25.59 3.23 19.19
CA ALA A 285 24.41 2.40 18.97
C ALA A 285 23.20 3.33 18.74
N PRO A 286 22.47 3.19 17.62
CA PRO A 286 21.34 4.03 17.30
C PRO A 286 20.27 3.98 18.40
N VAL A 287 19.75 5.15 18.75
CA VAL A 287 18.72 5.31 19.79
C VAL A 287 17.33 5.06 19.19
N ILE A 288 16.37 4.60 20.00
CA ILE A 288 14.97 4.38 19.58
C ILE A 288 14.45 5.65 18.87
N GLY A 289 14.15 5.53 17.57
CA GLY A 289 13.68 6.64 16.72
C GLY A 289 14.66 7.07 15.62
N GLU A 290 15.92 6.64 15.68
CA GLU A 290 16.93 6.86 14.64
C GLU A 290 16.85 5.79 13.53
N GLU A 291 17.50 6.04 12.39
CA GLU A 291 17.54 5.07 11.29
C GLU A 291 18.50 3.93 11.66
N HIS A 292 17.94 2.78 12.02
CA HIS A 292 18.71 1.56 12.25
C HIS A 292 18.99 0.84 10.93
N THR A 293 20.21 0.33 10.75
CA THR A 293 20.45 -0.68 9.72
C THR A 293 19.74 -1.99 10.10
N ILE A 294 19.44 -2.85 9.11
CA ILE A 294 18.77 -4.13 9.34
C ILE A 294 19.54 -4.97 10.37
N PHE A 295 20.88 -5.01 10.27
CA PHE A 295 21.72 -5.79 11.18
C PHE A 295 21.75 -5.23 12.60
N GLU A 296 21.70 -3.91 12.76
CA GLU A 296 21.60 -3.28 14.08
C GLU A 296 20.23 -3.57 14.71
N ALA A 297 19.15 -3.48 13.93
CA ALA A 297 17.80 -3.75 14.40
C ALA A 297 17.66 -5.18 14.93
N VAL A 298 18.14 -6.21 14.21
CA VAL A 298 18.04 -7.62 14.64
C VAL A 298 18.80 -7.92 15.95
N ARG A 299 19.79 -7.08 16.30
CA ARG A 299 20.54 -7.22 17.56
C ARG A 299 19.82 -6.62 18.77
N THR A 300 18.72 -5.89 18.59
CA THR A 300 17.98 -5.27 19.71
C THR A 300 16.92 -6.21 20.28
N ILE A 301 16.66 -6.08 21.58
CA ILE A 301 15.57 -6.81 22.24
C ILE A 301 14.21 -6.33 21.72
N ASP A 302 14.08 -5.03 21.47
CA ASP A 302 12.85 -4.41 20.96
C ASP A 302 12.42 -5.03 19.62
N PHE A 303 13.38 -5.34 18.74
CA PHE A 303 13.10 -6.06 17.50
C PHE A 303 12.49 -7.43 17.77
N TRP A 304 13.05 -8.23 18.67
CA TRP A 304 12.54 -9.58 18.94
C TRP A 304 11.18 -9.56 19.65
N VAL A 305 10.94 -8.58 20.53
CA VAL A 305 9.63 -8.38 21.16
C VAL A 305 8.57 -8.06 20.09
N LEU A 306 8.87 -7.12 19.19
CA LEU A 306 7.97 -6.76 18.08
C LEU A 306 7.81 -7.90 17.08
N PHE A 307 8.89 -8.59 16.74
CA PHE A 307 8.90 -9.70 15.79
C PHE A 307 8.04 -10.86 16.29
N VAL A 308 8.25 -11.31 17.54
CA VAL A 308 7.48 -12.42 18.13
C VAL A 308 6.01 -12.02 18.31
N SER A 309 5.74 -10.81 18.78
CA SER A 309 4.36 -10.30 18.91
C SER A 309 3.64 -10.27 17.55
N PHE A 310 4.30 -9.75 16.52
CA PHE A 310 3.75 -9.67 15.17
C PHE A 310 3.60 -11.05 14.53
N LEU A 311 4.56 -11.95 14.73
CA LEU A 311 4.51 -13.33 14.25
C LEU A 311 3.30 -14.07 14.82
N CYS A 312 3.10 -14.00 16.14
CA CYS A 312 1.96 -14.63 16.82
C CYS A 312 0.62 -14.02 16.39
N GLY A 313 0.53 -12.69 16.31
CA GLY A 313 -0.70 -11.99 15.94
C GLY A 313 -1.08 -12.19 14.46
N VAL A 314 -0.16 -11.85 13.55
CA VAL A 314 -0.43 -11.92 12.11
C VAL A 314 -0.54 -13.36 11.61
N GLY A 315 0.25 -14.29 12.15
CA GLY A 315 0.16 -15.70 11.80
C GLY A 315 -1.23 -16.28 12.11
N THR A 316 -1.77 -15.98 13.29
CA THR A 316 -3.12 -16.42 13.67
C THR A 316 -4.19 -15.80 12.77
N GLY A 317 -4.09 -14.50 12.47
CA GLY A 317 -5.02 -13.83 11.55
C GLY A 317 -4.97 -14.38 10.12
N LEU A 318 -3.77 -14.67 9.60
CA LEU A 318 -3.58 -15.31 8.30
C LEU A 318 -4.21 -16.70 8.26
N ALA A 319 -4.05 -17.50 9.32
CA ALA A 319 -4.66 -18.82 9.41
C ALA A 319 -6.20 -18.75 9.30
N VAL A 320 -6.84 -17.80 9.98
CA VAL A 320 -8.30 -17.60 9.87
C VAL A 320 -8.70 -17.18 8.45
N MET A 321 -8.01 -16.20 7.86
CA MET A 321 -8.33 -15.71 6.51
C MET A 321 -8.16 -16.79 5.44
N ASN A 322 -7.09 -17.58 5.54
CA ASN A 322 -6.79 -18.66 4.60
C ASN A 322 -7.82 -19.79 4.62
N ASN A 323 -8.41 -20.06 5.79
CA ASN A 323 -9.38 -21.13 5.98
C ASN A 323 -10.83 -20.62 5.95
N MET A 324 -11.07 -19.33 5.66
CA MET A 324 -12.40 -18.72 5.69
C MET A 324 -13.41 -19.44 4.78
N GLY A 325 -12.99 -19.84 3.57
CA GLY A 325 -13.83 -20.63 2.64
C GLY A 325 -14.33 -21.92 3.27
N GLN A 326 -13.41 -22.65 3.91
CA GLN A 326 -13.70 -23.93 4.55
C GLN A 326 -14.55 -23.77 5.81
N ILE A 327 -14.28 -22.74 6.61
CA ILE A 327 -15.08 -22.40 7.80
C ILE A 327 -16.53 -22.10 7.37
N GLY A 328 -16.71 -21.29 6.33
CA GLY A 328 -18.03 -20.96 5.82
C GLY A 328 -18.78 -22.19 5.29
N LEU A 329 -18.10 -23.05 4.50
CA LEU A 329 -18.68 -24.31 4.02
C LEU A 329 -19.10 -25.23 5.17
N ALA A 330 -18.28 -25.36 6.21
CA ALA A 330 -18.59 -26.17 7.40
C ALA A 330 -19.79 -25.63 8.18
N LEU A 331 -20.03 -24.31 8.13
CA LEU A 331 -21.19 -23.65 8.72
C LEU A 331 -22.43 -23.64 7.80
N GLY A 332 -22.33 -24.19 6.59
CA GLY A 332 -23.42 -24.29 5.62
C GLY A 332 -23.56 -23.11 4.66
N TYR A 333 -22.58 -22.20 4.59
CA TYR A 333 -22.57 -21.09 3.63
C TYR A 333 -21.93 -21.51 2.30
N ALA A 334 -22.60 -21.21 1.19
CA ALA A 334 -22.09 -21.49 -0.16
C ALA A 334 -21.15 -20.40 -0.70
N ASP A 335 -21.28 -19.16 -0.23
CA ASP A 335 -20.41 -18.03 -0.58
C ASP A 335 -19.89 -17.38 0.70
N VAL A 336 -18.56 -17.27 0.81
CA VAL A 336 -17.87 -16.64 1.96
C VAL A 336 -17.36 -15.24 1.65
N SER A 337 -17.58 -14.74 0.43
CA SER A 337 -17.06 -13.46 -0.04
C SER A 337 -17.41 -12.30 0.89
N MET A 338 -18.62 -12.30 1.45
CA MET A 338 -19.05 -11.29 2.43
C MET A 338 -18.21 -11.33 3.71
N PHE A 339 -17.91 -12.51 4.26
CA PHE A 339 -17.08 -12.64 5.46
C PHE A 339 -15.64 -12.20 5.20
N VAL A 340 -15.12 -12.53 4.01
CA VAL A 340 -13.78 -12.11 3.56
C VAL A 340 -13.70 -10.59 3.42
N SER A 341 -14.71 -9.97 2.80
CA SER A 341 -14.82 -8.51 2.66
C SER A 341 -14.94 -7.81 4.02
N LEU A 342 -15.83 -8.28 4.90
CA LEU A 342 -15.98 -7.74 6.25
C LEU A 342 -14.67 -7.81 7.05
N THR A 343 -13.97 -8.96 7.02
CA THR A 343 -12.67 -9.12 7.68
C THR A 343 -11.64 -8.12 7.16
N SER A 344 -11.65 -7.89 5.84
CA SER A 344 -10.80 -6.92 5.15
C SER A 344 -11.10 -5.47 5.60
N ILE A 345 -12.37 -5.08 5.66
CA ILE A 345 -12.82 -3.74 6.11
C ILE A 345 -12.48 -3.51 7.59
N TRP A 346 -12.70 -4.48 8.47
CA TRP A 346 -12.28 -4.37 9.88
C TRP A 346 -10.76 -4.31 10.02
N GLY A 347 -10.04 -5.07 9.19
CA GLY A 347 -8.59 -4.98 9.06
C GLY A 347 -8.10 -3.61 8.59
N PHE A 348 -8.89 -2.88 7.80
CA PHE A 348 -8.60 -1.48 7.44
C PHE A 348 -8.72 -0.56 8.67
N PHE A 349 -9.84 -0.61 9.39
CA PHE A 349 -10.04 0.24 10.57
C PHE A 349 -8.97 0.01 11.63
N GLY A 350 -8.57 -1.25 11.86
CA GLY A 350 -7.48 -1.56 12.79
C GLY A 350 -6.14 -0.91 12.40
N ARG A 351 -5.82 -0.87 11.09
CA ARG A 351 -4.57 -0.27 10.59
C ARG A 351 -4.59 1.26 10.62
N ILE A 352 -5.72 1.88 10.31
CA ILE A 352 -5.91 3.34 10.44
C ILE A 352 -5.85 3.78 11.90
N LEU A 353 -6.55 3.06 12.79
CA LEU A 353 -6.55 3.35 14.21
C LEU A 353 -5.16 3.22 14.81
N SER A 354 -4.44 2.13 14.49
CA SER A 354 -3.06 1.92 14.93
C SER A 354 -2.13 3.05 14.45
N GLY A 355 -2.23 3.47 13.19
CA GLY A 355 -1.43 4.59 12.66
C GLY A 355 -1.74 5.92 13.32
N THR A 356 -3.01 6.18 13.62
CA THR A 356 -3.45 7.42 14.29
C THR A 356 -3.06 7.46 15.76
N LEU A 357 -3.23 6.35 16.48
CA LEU A 357 -2.81 6.21 17.88
C LEU A 357 -1.28 6.33 18.00
N SER A 358 -0.54 5.69 17.09
CA SER A 358 0.92 5.80 17.05
C SER A 358 1.36 7.25 16.91
N GLU A 359 0.71 8.04 16.07
CA GLU A 359 1.03 9.47 15.90
C GLU A 359 0.63 10.32 17.13
N HIS A 360 -0.43 9.93 17.84
CA HIS A 360 -0.87 10.64 19.05
C HIS A 360 0.05 10.42 20.24
N PHE A 361 0.57 9.20 20.42
CA PHE A 361 1.44 8.85 21.55
C PHE A 361 2.94 9.09 21.30
N LEU A 362 3.37 9.22 20.04
CA LEU A 362 4.78 9.48 19.69
C LEU A 362 5.08 10.97 19.41
N LYS A 363 4.07 11.84 19.51
CA LYS A 363 4.26 13.29 19.64
C LYS A 363 4.50 13.66 21.08
#